data_AF-A0A834IP29-F1
#
_entry.id   AF-A0A834IP29-F1
#
_cell.length_a   1.000
_cell.length_b   1.000
_cell.length_c   1.000
_cell.angle_alpha   90.00
_cell.angle_beta   90.00
_cell.angle_gamma   90.00
#
_symmetry.space_group_name_H-M   'P 1'
#
loop_
_entity.id
_entity.type
_entity.pdbx_description
1 polymer ?
#
loop_
_entity_poly.entity_id
_entity_poly.type
_entity_poly.pdbx_seq_one_letter_code
_entity_poly.pdbx_strand_id
1 'polypeptide(L)'
;MAQDILKCGQETRVIPRLLQLRFHWLKSEKESMRLDQAGITNDVLNAAIAAFTLEIIAKHGEPAPRLCNKDPLLIKMGSYVIDLFPNAKFIFMVRDGRATAHSIITRKVTITGFDLTSYRQCLKKWNSAVEAMNAQCREMGPDKCLRVPYEQLVLHPKEWMHKVLKFLDIPWNDSVLHHEDFINNGISLSKVERSSDQVIKPVNLEALTKWVGNIPEDVVRDMADIAPMLSVLGYDPYANPPNYGKPDEQVARQTKDIQKNKNAWDRKAKEMFSLSWDNGGDTAMDKDPSDNPNLT
;
A
#
# COMPACT_ATOMS: atom_id res chain seq x y z
N MET A 1 -17.78 -12.47 -6.36
CA MET A 1 -16.57 -11.68 -6.03
C MET A 1 -16.53 -11.44 -4.53
N ALA A 2 -15.38 -11.13 -3.92
CA ALA A 2 -15.32 -10.89 -2.46
C ALA A 2 -16.21 -9.72 -1.99
N GLN A 3 -16.61 -8.82 -2.90
CA GLN A 3 -17.69 -7.85 -2.73
C GLN A 3 -18.17 -7.46 -4.15
N ASP A 4 -19.33 -7.93 -4.61
CA ASP A 4 -19.74 -7.79 -6.03
C ASP A 4 -19.91 -6.35 -6.53
N ILE A 5 -19.99 -5.39 -5.61
CA ILE A 5 -20.19 -3.97 -5.92
C ILE A 5 -18.90 -3.14 -5.93
N LEU A 6 -17.73 -3.72 -5.58
CA LEU A 6 -16.47 -2.99 -5.44
C LEU A 6 -15.33 -3.63 -6.25
N LYS A 7 -14.61 -2.81 -7.02
CA LYS A 7 -13.41 -3.24 -7.77
C LYS A 7 -12.26 -2.26 -7.58
N CYS A 8 -11.12 -2.76 -7.07
CA CYS A 8 -9.88 -1.99 -6.96
C CYS A 8 -8.88 -2.29 -8.10
N GLY A 9 -8.72 -3.56 -8.47
CA GLY A 9 -7.69 -3.98 -9.43
C GLY A 9 -6.27 -3.93 -8.88
N GLN A 10 -5.30 -4.01 -9.79
CA GLN A 10 -3.86 -3.99 -9.55
C GLN A 10 -3.32 -2.56 -9.32
N GLU A 11 -2.06 -2.43 -8.89
CA GLU A 11 -1.41 -1.11 -8.78
C GLU A 11 -1.29 -0.45 -10.16
N THR A 12 -1.72 0.81 -10.26
CA THR A 12 -1.70 1.51 -11.55
C THR A 12 -0.31 2.09 -11.86
N ARG A 13 0.45 2.47 -10.83
CA ARG A 13 1.79 3.09 -10.88
C ARG A 13 1.83 4.48 -11.54
N VAL A 14 0.98 4.74 -12.53
CA VAL A 14 0.94 5.99 -13.31
C VAL A 14 0.25 7.13 -12.57
N ILE A 15 -0.79 6.84 -11.79
CA ILE A 15 -1.52 7.85 -11.02
C ILE A 15 -0.61 8.56 -10.01
N PRO A 16 0.11 7.86 -9.10
CA PRO A 16 1.00 8.55 -8.15
C PRO A 16 2.12 9.33 -8.84
N ARG A 17 2.61 8.88 -10.02
CA ARG A 17 3.61 9.60 -10.81
C ARG A 17 3.06 10.90 -11.39
N LEU A 18 1.85 10.89 -11.95
CA LEU A 18 1.20 12.10 -12.45
C LEU A 18 0.97 13.12 -11.32
N LEU A 19 0.47 12.66 -10.17
CA LEU A 19 0.24 13.55 -9.03
C LEU A 19 1.55 14.14 -8.50
N GLN A 20 2.63 13.34 -8.46
CA GLN A 20 3.96 13.84 -8.10
C GLN A 20 4.48 14.88 -9.10
N LEU A 21 4.27 14.65 -10.41
CA LEU A 21 4.65 15.60 -11.45
C LEU A 21 3.93 16.94 -11.29
N ARG A 22 2.62 16.91 -11.03
CA ARG A 22 1.84 18.13 -10.70
C ARG A 22 2.39 18.84 -9.47
N PHE A 23 2.76 18.11 -8.43
CA PHE A 23 3.38 18.71 -7.25
C PHE A 23 4.69 19.43 -7.59
N HIS A 24 5.52 18.87 -8.48
CA HIS A 24 6.76 19.53 -8.92
C HIS A 24 6.50 20.83 -9.69
N TRP A 25 5.50 20.86 -10.57
CA TRP A 25 5.13 22.08 -11.31
C TRP A 25 4.76 23.22 -10.37
N LEU A 26 3.95 22.95 -9.34
CA LEU A 26 3.47 23.98 -8.41
C LEU A 26 4.48 24.34 -7.31
N LYS A 27 5.45 23.47 -7.04
CA LYS A 27 6.54 23.79 -6.10
C LYS A 27 7.50 24.85 -6.66
N SER A 28 7.65 24.92 -7.99
CA SER A 28 8.49 25.91 -8.65
C SER A 28 7.68 27.18 -8.93
N GLU A 29 7.96 28.27 -8.21
CA GLU A 29 7.27 29.56 -8.43
C GLU A 29 7.39 30.03 -9.88
N LYS A 30 8.57 29.86 -10.48
CA LYS A 30 8.82 30.23 -11.87
C LYS A 30 7.96 29.43 -12.84
N GLU A 31 7.83 28.12 -12.62
CA GLU A 31 7.02 27.28 -13.51
C GLU A 31 5.53 27.51 -13.29
N SER A 32 5.10 27.63 -12.03
CA SER A 32 3.72 27.99 -11.68
C SER A 32 3.30 29.31 -12.34
N MET A 33 4.17 30.32 -12.35
CA MET A 33 3.91 31.59 -13.03
C MET A 33 3.81 31.42 -14.56
N ARG A 34 4.69 30.61 -15.17
CA ARG A 34 4.63 30.34 -16.62
C ARG A 34 3.34 29.64 -17.03
N LEU A 35 2.90 28.66 -16.24
CA LEU A 35 1.64 27.95 -16.47
C LEU A 35 0.45 28.90 -16.37
N ASP A 36 0.41 29.74 -15.34
CA ASP A 36 -0.64 30.73 -15.15
C ASP A 36 -0.70 31.75 -16.31
N GLN A 37 0.45 32.29 -16.72
CA GLN A 37 0.53 33.20 -17.88
C GLN A 37 0.18 32.54 -19.22
N ALA A 38 0.27 31.20 -19.31
CA ALA A 38 -0.17 30.44 -20.47
C ALA A 38 -1.67 30.05 -20.43
N GLY A 39 -2.42 30.50 -19.41
CA GLY A 39 -3.82 30.14 -19.20
C GLY A 39 -4.02 28.72 -18.66
N ILE A 40 -2.94 28.05 -18.23
CA ILE A 40 -2.96 26.73 -17.60
C ILE A 40 -3.15 26.94 -16.08
N THR A 41 -4.35 27.36 -15.71
CA THR A 41 -4.72 27.61 -14.31
C THR A 41 -4.84 26.31 -13.51
N ASN A 42 -4.94 26.44 -12.18
CA ASN A 42 -5.22 25.29 -11.31
C ASN A 42 -6.48 24.54 -11.72
N ASP A 43 -7.54 25.23 -12.15
CA ASP A 43 -8.78 24.56 -12.58
C ASP A 43 -8.58 23.71 -13.84
N VAL A 44 -7.81 24.22 -14.81
CA VAL A 44 -7.46 23.48 -16.03
C VAL A 44 -6.64 22.24 -15.70
N LEU A 45 -5.62 22.39 -14.84
CA LEU A 45 -4.79 21.27 -14.40
C LEU A 45 -5.60 20.23 -13.62
N ASN A 46 -6.44 20.68 -12.69
CA ASN A 46 -7.29 19.82 -11.88
C ASN A 46 -8.25 19.02 -12.76
N ALA A 47 -8.92 19.66 -13.73
CA ALA A 47 -9.81 18.98 -14.66
C ALA A 47 -9.07 17.92 -15.50
N ALA A 48 -7.88 18.26 -16.03
CA ALA A 48 -7.08 17.32 -16.81
C ALA A 48 -6.61 16.11 -15.98
N ILE A 49 -6.14 16.35 -14.76
CA ILE A 49 -5.65 15.30 -13.86
C ILE A 49 -6.81 14.43 -13.37
N ALA A 50 -7.97 15.02 -13.05
CA ALA A 50 -9.17 14.27 -12.69
C ALA A 50 -9.64 13.36 -13.83
N ALA A 51 -9.69 13.89 -15.07
CA ALA A 51 -10.05 13.11 -16.25
C ALA A 51 -9.07 11.95 -16.49
N PHE A 52 -7.76 12.22 -16.47
CA PHE A 52 -6.75 11.16 -16.59
C PHE A 52 -6.89 10.10 -15.51
N THR A 53 -7.00 10.53 -14.24
CA THR A 53 -7.09 9.62 -13.09
C THR A 53 -8.33 8.75 -13.17
N LEU A 54 -9.48 9.35 -13.48
CA LEU A 54 -10.74 8.61 -13.60
C LEU A 54 -10.72 7.62 -14.76
N GLU A 55 -10.15 8.02 -15.91
CA GLU A 55 -10.02 7.13 -17.07
C GLU A 55 -9.18 5.89 -16.75
N ILE A 56 -8.05 6.08 -16.05
CA ILE A 56 -7.23 4.96 -15.59
C ILE A 56 -8.04 4.08 -14.63
N ILE A 57 -8.60 4.64 -13.56
CA ILE A 57 -9.35 3.90 -12.53
C ILE A 57 -10.53 3.13 -13.13
N ALA A 58 -11.28 3.73 -14.07
CA ALA A 58 -12.46 3.13 -14.66
C ALA A 58 -12.14 2.05 -15.69
N LYS A 59 -11.00 2.13 -16.39
CA LYS A 59 -10.70 1.24 -17.54
C LYS A 59 -9.58 0.24 -17.31
N HIS A 60 -8.80 0.33 -16.24
CA HIS A 60 -7.73 -0.64 -15.97
C HIS A 60 -8.23 -1.96 -15.37
N GLY A 61 -9.52 -2.06 -15.04
CA GLY A 61 -10.16 -3.26 -14.52
C GLY A 61 -11.63 -3.36 -14.94
N GLU A 62 -12.29 -4.40 -14.46
CA GLU A 62 -13.71 -4.62 -14.73
C GLU A 62 -14.59 -3.52 -14.12
N PRO A 63 -15.69 -3.13 -14.79
CA PRO A 63 -16.61 -2.13 -14.27
C PRO A 63 -17.29 -2.62 -12.98
N ALA A 64 -17.49 -1.70 -12.03
CA ALA A 64 -18.22 -1.95 -10.80
C ALA A 64 -18.93 -0.67 -10.31
N PRO A 65 -20.04 -0.80 -9.55
CA PRO A 65 -20.73 0.35 -8.95
C PRO A 65 -19.85 1.25 -8.07
N ARG A 66 -18.87 0.66 -7.36
CA ARG A 66 -17.86 1.37 -6.57
C ARG A 66 -16.47 1.05 -7.13
N LEU A 67 -15.85 2.05 -7.72
CA LEU A 67 -14.45 1.98 -8.15
C LEU A 67 -13.53 2.26 -6.97
N CYS A 68 -12.37 1.62 -6.98
CA CYS A 68 -11.33 1.75 -5.97
C CYS A 68 -9.97 1.78 -6.68
N ASN A 69 -8.98 2.37 -6.03
CA ASN A 69 -7.60 2.34 -6.48
C ASN A 69 -6.69 2.03 -5.29
N LYS A 70 -5.65 1.22 -5.51
CA LYS A 70 -4.62 0.94 -4.51
C LYS A 70 -3.25 1.23 -5.12
N ASP A 71 -2.74 2.41 -4.83
CA ASP A 71 -1.36 2.80 -5.06
C ASP A 71 -0.78 3.32 -3.72
N PRO A 72 0.22 2.63 -3.09
CA PRO A 72 0.55 2.84 -1.68
C PRO A 72 0.87 4.27 -1.26
N LEU A 73 1.55 5.04 -2.12
CA LEU A 73 2.01 6.39 -1.80
C LEU A 73 1.00 7.49 -2.18
N LEU A 74 -0.17 7.13 -2.74
CA LEU A 74 -1.21 8.09 -3.14
C LEU A 74 -1.68 8.96 -1.96
N ILE A 75 -1.75 8.38 -0.76
CA ILE A 75 -2.20 9.06 0.47
C ILE A 75 -1.33 10.28 0.82
N LYS A 76 -0.07 10.34 0.37
CA LYS A 76 0.78 11.55 0.52
C LYS A 76 0.20 12.79 -0.16
N MET A 77 -0.75 12.61 -1.06
CA MET A 77 -1.44 13.65 -1.82
C MET A 77 -2.96 13.59 -1.55
N GLY A 78 -3.37 13.01 -0.42
CA GLY A 78 -4.76 12.74 -0.08
C GLY A 78 -5.66 13.98 -0.15
N SER A 79 -5.24 15.10 0.45
CA SER A 79 -6.03 16.35 0.41
C SER A 79 -6.28 16.81 -1.02
N TYR A 80 -5.24 16.78 -1.87
CA TYR A 80 -5.39 17.16 -3.27
C TYR A 80 -6.31 16.21 -4.04
N VAL A 81 -6.25 14.90 -3.76
CA VAL A 81 -7.17 13.94 -4.38
C VAL A 81 -8.61 14.17 -3.92
N ILE A 82 -8.85 14.64 -2.69
CA ILE A 82 -10.17 15.08 -2.23
C ILE A 82 -10.65 16.32 -3.00
N ASP A 83 -9.77 17.27 -3.31
CA ASP A 83 -10.12 18.43 -4.15
C ASP A 83 -10.60 17.99 -5.54
N LEU A 84 -9.94 16.98 -6.12
CA LEU A 84 -10.32 16.42 -7.43
C LEU A 84 -11.57 15.55 -7.36
N PHE A 85 -11.73 14.78 -6.28
CA PHE A 85 -12.81 13.82 -6.09
C PHE A 85 -13.43 13.98 -4.69
N PRO A 86 -14.34 14.96 -4.50
CA PRO A 86 -14.86 15.31 -3.18
C PRO A 86 -15.56 14.17 -2.44
N ASN A 87 -16.06 13.16 -3.16
CA ASN A 87 -16.73 11.98 -2.60
C ASN A 87 -15.80 10.79 -2.33
N ALA A 88 -14.50 10.90 -2.65
CA ALA A 88 -13.54 9.85 -2.38
C ALA A 88 -13.36 9.64 -0.86
N LYS A 89 -13.03 8.39 -0.49
CA LYS A 89 -12.68 7.97 0.86
C LYS A 89 -11.37 7.18 0.81
N PHE A 90 -10.57 7.28 1.86
CA PHE A 90 -9.24 6.70 1.97
C PHE A 90 -9.17 5.68 3.09
N ILE A 91 -8.57 4.53 2.77
CA ILE A 91 -8.14 3.55 3.77
C ILE A 91 -6.63 3.68 3.92
N PHE A 92 -6.20 4.25 5.06
CA PHE A 92 -4.80 4.37 5.38
C PHE A 92 -4.31 3.14 6.15
N MET A 93 -3.75 2.19 5.41
CA MET A 93 -3.12 1.01 5.99
C MET A 93 -1.87 1.40 6.78
N VAL A 94 -1.86 1.07 8.07
CA VAL A 94 -0.73 1.30 8.97
C VAL A 94 -0.21 -0.04 9.45
N ARG A 95 1.09 -0.24 9.38
CA ARG A 95 1.77 -1.45 9.83
C ARG A 95 3.01 -1.04 10.61
N ASP A 96 3.46 -1.89 11.54
CA ASP A 96 4.73 -1.70 12.23
C ASP A 96 5.86 -1.44 11.21
N GLY A 97 6.60 -0.34 11.41
CA GLY A 97 7.68 0.07 10.52
C GLY A 97 8.80 -0.95 10.44
N ARG A 98 9.02 -1.72 11.51
CA ARG A 98 10.02 -2.79 11.58
C ARG A 98 9.63 -3.96 10.67
N ALA A 99 8.35 -4.36 10.71
CA ALA A 99 7.79 -5.36 9.81
C ALA A 99 7.83 -4.90 8.35
N THR A 100 7.53 -3.62 8.12
CA THR A 100 7.51 -3.02 6.78
C THR A 100 8.92 -2.95 6.18
N ALA A 101 9.91 -2.43 6.91
CA ALA A 101 11.29 -2.36 6.46
C ALA A 101 11.88 -3.77 6.19
N HIS A 102 11.65 -4.71 7.10
CA HIS A 102 12.08 -6.10 6.90
C HIS A 102 11.45 -6.73 5.65
N SER A 103 10.16 -6.49 5.40
CA SER A 103 9.48 -6.98 4.20
C SER A 103 10.05 -6.36 2.92
N ILE A 104 10.35 -5.06 2.93
CA ILE A 104 10.94 -4.36 1.78
C ILE A 104 12.32 -4.95 1.44
N ILE A 105 13.17 -5.10 2.46
CA ILE A 105 14.55 -5.59 2.32
C ILE A 105 14.58 -7.04 1.85
N THR A 106 13.91 -7.95 2.59
CA THR A 106 14.00 -9.39 2.32
C THR A 106 13.36 -9.80 0.99
N ARG A 107 12.31 -9.08 0.57
CA ARG A 107 11.60 -9.35 -0.69
C ARG A 107 12.09 -8.49 -1.85
N LYS A 108 13.11 -7.67 -1.63
CA LYS A 108 13.71 -6.77 -2.64
C LYS A 108 12.65 -5.95 -3.37
N VAL A 109 11.74 -5.33 -2.61
CA VAL A 109 10.71 -4.45 -3.15
C VAL A 109 11.38 -3.12 -3.49
N THR A 110 11.52 -2.81 -4.77
CA THR A 110 12.16 -1.58 -5.24
C THR A 110 11.24 -0.39 -5.01
N ILE A 111 11.69 0.56 -4.19
CA ILE A 111 10.99 1.82 -3.90
C ILE A 111 12.02 2.94 -4.11
N THR A 112 11.69 3.93 -4.94
CA THR A 112 12.61 5.03 -5.25
C THR A 112 13.11 5.70 -3.98
N GLY A 113 14.43 5.78 -3.85
CA GLY A 113 15.11 6.40 -2.70
C GLY A 113 15.24 5.52 -1.44
N PHE A 114 14.87 4.23 -1.49
CA PHE A 114 15.14 3.26 -0.42
C PHE A 114 16.40 2.44 -0.75
N ASP A 115 17.35 2.40 0.19
CA ASP A 115 18.49 1.50 0.20
C ASP A 115 18.11 0.18 0.87
N LEU A 116 17.94 -0.85 0.05
CA LEU A 116 17.51 -2.19 0.48
C LEU A 116 18.61 -2.95 1.24
N THR A 117 19.81 -2.39 1.38
CA THR A 117 20.90 -2.97 2.19
C THR A 117 20.96 -2.42 3.61
N SER A 118 20.19 -1.35 3.90
CA SER A 118 20.25 -0.63 5.18
C SER A 118 18.88 -0.57 5.86
N TYR A 119 18.69 -1.35 6.93
CA TYR A 119 17.51 -1.24 7.80
C TYR A 119 17.33 0.18 8.34
N ARG A 120 18.42 0.82 8.77
CA ARG A 120 18.40 2.20 9.28
C ARG A 120 17.83 3.17 8.26
N GLN A 121 18.32 3.12 7.01
CA GLN A 121 17.84 4.02 5.97
C GLN A 121 16.39 3.69 5.56
N CYS A 122 16.06 2.41 5.38
CA CYS A 122 14.69 1.96 5.11
C CYS A 122 13.70 2.43 6.18
N LEU A 123 14.04 2.33 7.47
CA LEU A 123 13.20 2.80 8.57
C LEU A 123 13.06 4.32 8.60
N LYS A 124 14.14 5.08 8.35
CA LYS A 124 14.04 6.55 8.22
C LYS A 124 13.11 6.95 7.07
N LYS A 125 13.24 6.31 5.92
CA LYS A 125 12.39 6.58 4.74
C LYS A 125 10.94 6.17 4.99
N TRP A 126 10.72 5.02 5.64
CA TRP A 126 9.39 4.62 6.11
C TRP A 126 8.80 5.67 7.05
N ASN A 127 9.57 6.15 8.03
CA ASN A 127 9.13 7.14 9.01
C ASN A 127 8.67 8.42 8.32
N SER A 128 9.50 8.99 7.43
CA SER A 128 9.13 10.20 6.68
C SER A 128 7.91 9.99 5.78
N ALA A 129 7.79 8.83 5.14
CA ALA A 129 6.64 8.54 4.29
C ALA A 129 5.34 8.41 5.11
N VAL A 130 5.37 7.63 6.19
CA VAL A 130 4.19 7.39 7.04
C VAL A 130 3.80 8.64 7.83
N GLU A 131 4.75 9.49 8.21
CA GLU A 131 4.49 10.81 8.80
C GLU A 131 3.68 11.68 7.85
N ALA A 132 4.11 11.82 6.59
CA ALA A 132 3.39 12.59 5.58
C ALA A 132 1.99 12.01 5.30
N MET A 133 1.87 10.69 5.16
CA MET A 133 0.58 10.02 4.94
C MET A 133 -0.36 10.18 6.14
N ASN A 134 0.17 10.08 7.36
CA ASN A 134 -0.59 10.29 8.59
C ASN A 134 -1.06 11.74 8.72
N ALA A 135 -0.21 12.71 8.36
CA ALA A 135 -0.59 14.12 8.34
C ALA A 135 -1.75 14.38 7.37
N GLN A 136 -1.65 13.88 6.13
CA GLN A 136 -2.72 13.98 5.12
C GLN A 136 -4.01 13.28 5.58
N CYS A 137 -3.91 12.09 6.18
CA CYS A 137 -5.07 11.37 6.69
C CYS A 137 -5.80 12.15 7.80
N ARG A 138 -5.05 12.81 8.70
CA ARG A 138 -5.64 13.70 9.72
C ARG A 138 -6.28 14.94 9.11
N GLU A 139 -5.63 15.55 8.12
CA GLU A 139 -6.08 16.76 7.44
C GLU A 139 -7.40 16.54 6.69
N MET A 140 -7.53 15.41 5.99
CA MET A 140 -8.78 15.01 5.32
C MET A 140 -9.94 14.75 6.30
N GLY A 141 -9.64 14.45 7.57
CA GLY A 141 -10.63 14.20 8.61
C GLY A 141 -11.22 12.78 8.60
N PRO A 142 -11.92 12.40 9.69
CA PRO A 142 -12.38 11.03 9.94
C PRO A 142 -13.46 10.55 8.98
N ASP A 143 -14.18 11.46 8.29
CA ASP A 143 -15.19 11.11 7.29
C ASP A 143 -14.59 10.75 5.93
N LYS A 144 -13.33 11.12 5.70
CA LYS A 144 -12.62 10.94 4.44
C LYS A 144 -11.43 10.00 4.55
N CYS A 145 -10.83 9.83 5.72
CA CYS A 145 -9.72 8.90 5.92
C CYS A 145 -9.89 8.04 7.17
N LEU A 146 -9.90 6.71 6.96
CA LEU A 146 -9.89 5.72 8.03
C LEU A 146 -8.51 5.06 8.13
N ARG A 147 -7.87 5.18 9.29
CA ARG A 147 -6.65 4.45 9.62
C ARG A 147 -6.96 3.01 9.98
N VAL A 148 -6.33 2.05 9.31
CA VAL A 148 -6.51 0.60 9.54
C VAL A 148 -5.17 -0.04 9.92
N PRO A 149 -4.99 -0.46 11.18
CA PRO A 149 -3.80 -1.20 11.60
C PRO A 149 -3.80 -2.60 11.01
N TYR A 150 -2.77 -2.95 10.23
CA TYR A 150 -2.62 -4.23 9.55
C TYR A 150 -2.67 -5.40 10.53
N GLU A 151 -1.98 -5.30 11.65
CA GLU A 151 -1.89 -6.35 12.66
C GLU A 151 -3.28 -6.61 13.26
N GLN A 152 -4.05 -5.55 13.52
CA GLN A 152 -5.42 -5.69 14.02
C GLN A 152 -6.38 -6.24 12.96
N LEU A 153 -6.22 -5.85 11.69
CA LEU A 153 -6.98 -6.44 10.58
C LEU A 153 -6.68 -7.93 10.43
N VAL A 154 -5.43 -8.34 10.60
CA VAL A 154 -5.03 -9.76 10.54
C VAL A 154 -5.54 -10.54 11.75
N LEU A 155 -5.43 -9.98 12.96
CA LEU A 155 -5.87 -10.64 14.19
C LEU A 155 -7.39 -10.75 14.27
N HIS A 156 -8.11 -9.71 13.83
CA HIS A 156 -9.56 -9.55 13.98
C HIS A 156 -10.24 -9.12 12.66
N PRO A 157 -10.15 -9.94 11.59
CA PRO A 157 -10.56 -9.52 10.24
C PRO A 157 -12.05 -9.19 10.16
N LYS A 158 -12.91 -9.95 10.84
CA LYS A 158 -14.37 -9.69 10.83
C LYS A 158 -14.70 -8.33 11.45
N GLU A 159 -14.14 -8.03 12.61
CA GLU A 159 -14.36 -6.75 13.30
C GLU A 159 -13.90 -5.56 12.43
N TRP A 160 -12.68 -5.64 11.89
CA TRP A 160 -12.14 -4.54 11.09
C TRP A 160 -12.82 -4.39 9.74
N MET A 161 -13.21 -5.48 9.08
CA MET A 161 -13.97 -5.38 7.84
C MET A 161 -15.36 -4.78 8.06
N HIS A 162 -16.03 -5.06 9.19
CA HIS A 162 -17.25 -4.34 9.54
C HIS A 162 -17.01 -2.83 9.70
N LYS A 163 -15.93 -2.41 10.37
CA LYS A 163 -15.57 -0.99 10.52
C LYS A 163 -15.28 -0.33 9.17
N VAL A 164 -14.50 -1.00 8.31
CA VAL A 164 -14.12 -0.51 6.98
C VAL A 164 -15.34 -0.38 6.08
N LEU A 165 -16.17 -1.41 5.96
CA LEU A 165 -17.35 -1.36 5.10
C LEU A 165 -18.37 -0.33 5.58
N LYS A 166 -18.57 -0.20 6.90
CA LYS A 166 -19.38 0.87 7.48
C LYS A 166 -18.84 2.25 7.11
N PHE A 167 -17.53 2.47 7.27
CA PHE A 167 -16.90 3.73 6.88
C PHE A 167 -17.06 4.04 5.38
N LEU A 168 -17.05 3.03 4.51
CA LEU A 168 -17.20 3.20 3.06
C LEU A 168 -18.66 3.32 2.60
N ASP A 169 -19.65 3.20 3.50
CA ASP A 169 -21.08 3.10 3.18
C ASP A 169 -21.38 1.92 2.23
N ILE A 170 -20.78 0.77 2.54
CA ILE A 170 -20.90 -0.46 1.77
C ILE A 170 -21.58 -1.53 2.65
N PRO A 171 -22.63 -2.21 2.17
CA PRO A 171 -23.27 -3.31 2.90
C PRO A 171 -22.29 -4.44 3.22
N TRP A 172 -22.47 -5.09 4.38
CA TRP A 172 -21.70 -6.28 4.73
C TRP A 172 -21.90 -7.41 3.72
N ASN A 173 -20.81 -8.07 3.36
CA ASN A 173 -20.83 -9.35 2.66
C ASN A 173 -19.76 -10.26 3.28
N ASP A 174 -20.12 -11.50 3.61
CA ASP A 174 -19.21 -12.46 4.27
C ASP A 174 -18.01 -12.82 3.38
N SER A 175 -18.16 -12.70 2.06
CA SER A 175 -17.10 -12.99 1.10
C SER A 175 -15.83 -12.14 1.27
N VAL A 176 -15.88 -11.02 2.01
CA VAL A 176 -14.69 -10.22 2.35
C VAL A 176 -13.71 -10.95 3.28
N LEU A 177 -14.15 -12.00 3.96
CA LEU A 177 -13.33 -12.86 4.82
C LEU A 177 -12.73 -14.06 4.08
N HIS A 178 -13.10 -14.23 2.81
CA HIS A 178 -12.81 -15.40 1.98
C HIS A 178 -12.20 -15.00 0.62
N HIS A 179 -11.38 -13.95 0.61
CA HIS A 179 -10.80 -13.39 -0.61
C HIS A 179 -10.03 -14.42 -1.46
N GLU A 180 -9.40 -15.41 -0.82
CA GLU A 180 -8.63 -16.49 -1.43
C GLU A 180 -9.46 -17.35 -2.40
N ASP A 181 -10.77 -17.42 -2.20
CA ASP A 181 -11.71 -18.20 -3.03
C ASP A 181 -12.11 -17.43 -4.30
N PHE A 182 -11.85 -16.12 -4.35
CA PHE A 182 -12.20 -15.24 -5.46
C PHE A 182 -10.98 -14.81 -6.29
N ILE A 183 -9.79 -15.34 -6.02
CA ILE A 183 -8.61 -15.11 -6.85
C ILE A 183 -8.87 -15.66 -8.27
N ASN A 184 -8.65 -14.82 -9.29
CA ASN A 184 -9.01 -15.08 -10.70
C ASN A 184 -10.52 -15.24 -10.96
N ASN A 185 -11.37 -15.02 -9.96
CA ASN A 185 -12.83 -15.04 -10.07
C ASN A 185 -13.45 -13.86 -9.30
N GLY A 186 -13.02 -12.64 -9.68
CA GLY A 186 -13.41 -11.38 -9.05
C GLY A 186 -12.25 -10.57 -8.49
N ILE A 187 -11.18 -11.22 -8.01
CA ILE A 187 -9.94 -10.57 -7.59
C ILE A 187 -8.86 -10.86 -8.63
N SER A 188 -8.43 -9.81 -9.32
CA SER A 188 -7.38 -9.86 -10.33
C SER A 188 -6.04 -9.51 -9.67
N LEU A 189 -5.06 -10.42 -9.73
CA LEU A 189 -3.72 -10.19 -9.20
C LEU A 189 -2.73 -10.00 -10.35
N SER A 190 -1.77 -9.10 -10.18
CA SER A 190 -0.62 -8.99 -11.09
C SER A 190 0.40 -10.08 -10.76
N LYS A 191 0.89 -10.81 -11.76
CA LYS A 191 1.96 -11.81 -11.58
C LYS A 191 3.31 -11.19 -11.22
N VAL A 192 3.50 -9.91 -11.48
CA VAL A 192 4.76 -9.19 -11.22
C VAL A 192 4.70 -8.33 -9.96
N GLU A 193 3.53 -8.18 -9.34
CA GLU A 193 3.41 -7.54 -8.03
C GLU A 193 4.02 -8.44 -6.95
N ARG A 194 4.86 -7.83 -6.11
CA ARG A 194 5.59 -8.56 -5.07
C ARG A 194 4.67 -9.21 -4.06
N SER A 195 3.49 -8.65 -3.78
CA SER A 195 2.59 -9.14 -2.73
C SER A 195 1.68 -10.30 -3.15
N SER A 196 1.68 -10.66 -4.44
CA SER A 196 0.68 -11.58 -4.99
C SER A 196 0.79 -12.99 -4.43
N ASP A 197 1.99 -13.47 -4.08
CA ASP A 197 2.18 -14.83 -3.53
C ASP A 197 1.71 -14.96 -2.07
N GLN A 198 1.52 -13.85 -1.36
CA GLN A 198 0.92 -13.87 -0.03
C GLN A 198 -0.60 -13.69 -0.07
N VAL A 199 -1.13 -12.85 -0.97
CA VAL A 199 -2.56 -12.53 -1.08
C VAL A 199 -3.41 -13.72 -1.53
N ILE A 200 -2.79 -14.76 -2.06
CA ILE A 200 -3.52 -15.97 -2.49
C ILE A 200 -3.89 -16.90 -1.33
N LYS A 201 -3.31 -16.66 -0.14
CA LYS A 201 -3.57 -17.41 1.08
C LYS A 201 -4.67 -16.71 1.87
N PRO A 202 -5.51 -17.45 2.63
CA PRO A 202 -6.39 -16.86 3.64
C PRO A 202 -5.62 -15.92 4.58
N VAL A 203 -6.33 -15.00 5.23
CA VAL A 203 -5.76 -14.16 6.29
C VAL A 203 -5.10 -15.04 7.34
N ASN A 204 -3.84 -14.76 7.67
CA ASN A 204 -3.02 -15.62 8.51
C ASN A 204 -1.94 -14.85 9.28
N LEU A 205 -1.38 -15.49 10.30
CA LEU A 205 -0.47 -14.86 11.26
C LEU A 205 1.00 -14.90 10.86
N GLU A 206 1.37 -15.59 9.76
CA GLU A 206 2.77 -15.86 9.44
C GLU A 206 3.61 -14.59 9.30
N ALA A 207 3.02 -13.46 8.89
CA ALA A 207 3.73 -12.23 8.59
C ALA A 207 3.83 -11.23 9.76
N LEU A 208 3.17 -11.48 10.89
CA LEU A 208 3.10 -10.50 11.99
C LEU A 208 4.48 -10.20 12.59
N THR A 209 5.23 -11.23 12.97
CA THR A 209 6.47 -11.10 13.74
C THR A 209 7.71 -11.65 13.02
N LYS A 210 7.62 -11.94 11.72
CA LYS A 210 8.76 -12.43 10.90
C LYS A 210 10.02 -11.57 10.98
N TRP A 211 9.86 -10.28 11.27
CA TRP A 211 10.96 -9.32 11.36
C TRP A 211 11.77 -9.43 12.66
N VAL A 212 11.20 -10.02 13.72
CA VAL A 212 11.85 -10.11 15.04
C VAL A 212 13.14 -10.91 14.90
N GLY A 213 14.23 -10.39 15.49
CA GLY A 213 15.57 -10.99 15.42
C GLY A 213 16.33 -10.76 14.10
N ASN A 214 15.76 -10.03 13.13
CA ASN A 214 16.41 -9.77 11.83
C ASN A 214 16.93 -8.34 11.67
N ILE A 215 16.64 -7.45 12.61
CA ILE A 215 17.10 -6.05 12.59
C ILE A 215 18.43 -5.96 13.35
N PRO A 216 19.47 -5.31 12.78
CA PRO A 216 20.75 -5.11 13.44
C PRO A 216 20.62 -4.43 14.82
N GLU A 217 21.44 -4.83 15.78
CA GLU A 217 21.35 -4.38 17.18
C GLU A 217 21.50 -2.86 17.33
N ASP A 218 22.36 -2.22 16.54
CA ASP A 218 22.54 -0.77 16.55
C ASP A 218 21.27 -0.03 16.10
N VAL A 219 20.53 -0.61 15.15
CA VAL A 219 19.26 -0.07 14.66
C VAL A 219 18.14 -0.30 15.68
N VAL A 220 18.14 -1.46 16.35
CA VAL A 220 17.20 -1.74 17.45
C VAL A 220 17.41 -0.77 18.62
N ARG A 221 18.67 -0.52 19.01
CA ARG A 221 19.00 0.42 20.08
C ARG A 221 18.51 1.84 19.77
N ASP A 222 18.68 2.28 18.53
CA ASP A 222 18.34 3.65 18.10
C ASP A 222 16.91 3.75 17.52
N MET A 223 16.06 2.73 17.70
CA MET A 223 14.77 2.58 16.99
C MET A 223 13.83 3.78 17.19
N ALA A 224 13.72 4.28 18.42
CA ALA A 224 12.85 5.42 18.75
C ALA A 224 13.28 6.71 18.04
N ASP A 225 14.59 6.92 17.86
CA ASP A 225 15.15 8.10 17.18
C ASP A 225 15.05 7.97 15.65
N ILE A 226 15.24 6.75 15.14
CA ILE A 226 15.14 6.45 13.70
C ILE A 226 13.69 6.57 13.21
N ALA A 227 12.74 6.08 14.01
CA ALA A 227 11.37 5.86 13.60
C ALA A 227 10.35 6.30 14.67
N PRO A 228 10.31 7.60 15.05
CA PRO A 228 9.39 8.11 16.08
C PRO A 228 7.90 7.90 15.75
N MET A 229 7.55 7.74 14.47
CA MET A 229 6.19 7.42 14.06
C MET A 229 5.70 6.06 14.56
N LEU A 230 6.59 5.14 14.99
CA LEU A 230 6.17 3.92 15.69
C LEU A 230 5.28 4.28 16.89
N SER A 231 5.76 5.13 17.79
CA SER A 231 5.03 5.56 18.99
C SER A 231 3.75 6.30 18.63
N VAL A 232 3.79 7.21 17.65
CA VAL A 232 2.62 7.97 17.17
C VAL A 232 1.51 7.05 16.65
N LEU A 233 1.89 5.92 16.05
CA LEU A 233 0.98 4.94 15.46
C LEU A 233 0.58 3.82 16.44
N GLY A 234 1.09 3.87 17.68
CA GLY A 234 0.74 2.92 18.74
C GLY A 234 1.65 1.68 18.85
N TYR A 235 2.82 1.71 18.20
CA TYR A 235 3.84 0.67 18.33
C TYR A 235 4.92 1.10 19.31
N ASP A 236 5.17 0.32 20.35
CA ASP A 236 6.30 0.54 21.25
C ASP A 236 7.62 0.30 20.48
N PRO A 237 8.48 1.33 20.31
CA PRO A 237 9.73 1.20 19.57
C PRO A 237 10.77 0.34 20.32
N TYR A 238 10.63 0.15 21.64
CA TYR A 238 11.55 -0.62 22.47
C TYR A 238 11.11 -2.09 22.62
N ALA A 239 9.84 -2.42 22.39
CA ALA A 239 9.34 -3.79 22.48
C ALA A 239 9.84 -4.68 21.33
N ASN A 240 10.59 -5.74 21.68
CA ASN A 240 11.10 -6.77 20.77
C ASN A 240 11.03 -8.16 21.45
N PRO A 241 10.03 -9.01 21.16
CA PRO A 241 8.95 -8.82 20.19
C PRO A 241 7.87 -7.84 20.68
N PRO A 242 7.12 -7.22 19.76
CA PRO A 242 5.94 -6.45 20.08
C PRO A 242 4.77 -7.37 20.49
N ASN A 243 3.87 -6.85 21.32
CA ASN A 243 2.58 -7.49 21.58
C ASN A 243 1.48 -6.82 20.75
N TYR A 244 1.10 -7.44 19.63
CA TYR A 244 0.02 -6.93 18.78
C TYR A 244 -1.37 -7.36 19.25
N GLY A 245 -1.48 -8.29 20.21
CA GLY A 245 -2.76 -8.87 20.65
C GLY A 245 -2.90 -10.35 20.31
N LYS A 246 -4.07 -10.92 20.65
CA LYS A 246 -4.40 -12.33 20.43
C LYS A 246 -5.34 -12.47 19.23
N PRO A 247 -5.11 -13.43 18.31
CA PRO A 247 -5.94 -13.59 17.13
C PRO A 247 -7.30 -14.19 17.46
N ASP A 248 -8.30 -13.92 16.62
CA ASP A 248 -9.53 -14.68 16.58
C ASP A 248 -9.24 -16.17 16.29
N GLU A 249 -10.04 -17.08 16.87
CA GLU A 249 -9.84 -18.53 16.73
C GLU A 249 -9.82 -19.01 15.28
N GLN A 250 -10.61 -18.36 14.41
CA GLN A 250 -10.65 -18.69 12.98
C GLN A 250 -9.30 -18.44 12.31
N VAL A 251 -8.67 -17.29 12.58
CA VAL A 251 -7.36 -16.93 11.99
C VAL A 251 -6.27 -17.86 12.52
N ALA A 252 -6.32 -18.22 13.81
CA ALA A 252 -5.41 -19.18 14.39
C ALA A 252 -5.53 -20.57 13.73
N ARG A 253 -6.75 -21.04 13.46
CA ARG A 253 -7.01 -22.29 12.73
C ARG A 253 -6.50 -22.23 11.29
N GLN A 254 -6.87 -21.19 10.53
CA GLN A 254 -6.39 -20.98 9.15
C GLN A 254 -4.87 -20.97 9.07
N THR A 255 -4.20 -20.33 10.02
CA THR A 255 -2.74 -20.31 10.08
C THR A 255 -2.14 -21.70 10.28
N LYS A 256 -2.70 -22.52 11.19
CA LYS A 256 -2.25 -23.90 11.39
C LYS A 256 -2.44 -24.75 10.14
N ASP A 257 -3.56 -24.57 9.44
CA ASP A 257 -3.85 -25.30 8.20
C ASP A 257 -2.89 -24.91 7.07
N ILE A 258 -2.54 -23.63 6.95
CA ILE A 258 -1.53 -23.16 5.99
C ILE A 258 -0.17 -23.78 6.30
N GLN A 259 0.24 -23.78 7.57
CA GLN A 259 1.52 -24.37 8.00
C GLN A 259 1.57 -25.88 7.75
N LYS A 260 0.48 -26.60 8.05
CA LYS A 260 0.36 -28.05 7.79
C LYS A 260 0.42 -28.36 6.29
N ASN A 261 -0.16 -27.51 5.46
CA ASN A 261 -0.25 -27.68 4.01
C ASN A 261 0.73 -26.77 3.24
N LYS A 262 1.87 -26.41 3.86
CA LYS A 262 2.82 -25.43 3.31
C LYS A 262 3.24 -25.76 1.87
N ASN A 263 3.59 -27.01 1.59
CA ASN A 263 4.02 -27.44 0.27
C ASN A 263 2.93 -27.24 -0.81
N ALA A 264 1.66 -27.44 -0.45
CA ALA A 264 0.55 -27.24 -1.37
C ALA A 264 0.36 -25.75 -1.67
N TRP A 265 0.46 -24.89 -0.66
CA TRP A 265 0.40 -23.43 -0.82
C TRP A 265 1.59 -22.87 -1.62
N ASP A 266 2.80 -23.37 -1.37
CA ASP A 266 3.99 -22.97 -2.11
C ASP A 266 3.91 -23.41 -3.58
N ARG A 267 3.31 -24.60 -3.85
CA ARG A 267 3.02 -25.04 -5.22
C ARG A 267 1.96 -24.15 -5.89
N LYS A 268 0.85 -23.85 -5.21
CA LYS A 268 -0.20 -22.96 -5.71
C LYS A 268 0.35 -21.56 -6.04
N ALA A 269 1.24 -21.05 -5.20
CA ALA A 269 1.97 -19.81 -5.49
C ALA A 269 2.79 -19.97 -6.78
N LYS A 270 3.68 -20.97 -6.84
CA LYS A 270 4.53 -21.21 -8.02
C LYS A 270 3.73 -21.36 -9.30
N GLU A 271 2.64 -22.13 -9.32
CA GLU A 271 1.79 -22.34 -10.50
C GLU A 271 1.19 -21.02 -11.01
N MET A 272 0.81 -20.09 -10.13
CA MET A 272 0.34 -18.76 -10.54
C MET A 272 1.44 -17.90 -11.16
N PHE A 273 2.71 -18.06 -10.76
CA PHE A 273 3.84 -17.26 -11.23
C PHE A 273 4.73 -17.94 -12.28
N SER A 274 4.63 -19.25 -12.48
CA SER A 274 5.48 -20.01 -13.43
C SER A 274 5.07 -19.83 -14.89
N LEU A 275 3.87 -19.31 -15.17
CA LEU A 275 3.37 -19.04 -16.52
C LEU A 275 4.10 -17.87 -17.26
N SER A 276 5.29 -17.43 -16.85
CA SER A 276 6.04 -16.39 -17.58
C SER A 276 7.57 -16.51 -17.59
N TRP A 277 8.17 -17.61 -17.13
CA TRP A 277 9.64 -17.75 -17.14
C TRP A 277 10.19 -18.41 -18.41
N ASP A 278 9.41 -18.50 -19.49
CA ASP A 278 9.89 -18.94 -20.81
C ASP A 278 10.26 -17.79 -21.77
N ASN A 279 10.17 -16.53 -21.34
CA ASN A 279 10.71 -15.40 -22.11
C ASN A 279 11.62 -14.55 -21.23
N GLY A 280 12.93 -14.74 -21.38
CA GLY A 280 13.95 -13.91 -20.74
C GLY A 280 13.77 -12.44 -21.12
N GLY A 281 13.63 -11.58 -20.12
CA GLY A 281 13.44 -10.14 -20.30
C GLY A 281 13.73 -9.35 -19.03
N ASP A 282 14.96 -8.90 -18.94
CA ASP A 282 15.47 -7.71 -18.24
C ASP A 282 15.09 -7.40 -16.78
N THR A 283 16.07 -7.61 -15.91
CA THR A 283 16.20 -6.99 -14.58
C THR A 283 16.68 -5.53 -14.63
N ALA A 284 16.60 -4.86 -15.78
CA ALA A 284 17.19 -3.54 -16.02
C ALA A 284 16.19 -2.36 -16.08
N MET A 285 14.88 -2.58 -16.03
CA MET A 285 13.87 -1.54 -16.31
C MET A 285 13.47 -0.62 -15.14
N ASP A 286 14.13 -0.70 -13.97
CA ASP A 286 13.81 0.15 -12.80
C ASP A 286 14.76 1.36 -12.63
N LYS A 287 15.58 1.70 -13.63
CA LYS A 287 16.36 2.96 -13.63
C LYS A 287 15.56 4.08 -14.29
N ASP A 288 15.07 5.02 -13.48
CA ASP A 288 14.51 6.28 -13.95
C ASP A 288 15.62 7.14 -14.61
N PRO A 289 15.47 7.60 -15.86
CA PRO A 289 16.50 8.41 -16.54
C PRO A 289 16.61 9.85 -16.02
N SER A 290 15.78 10.28 -15.06
CA SER A 290 15.66 11.69 -14.67
C SER A 290 16.60 12.17 -13.56
N ASP A 291 17.43 11.30 -12.97
CA ASP A 291 18.42 11.68 -11.94
C ASP A 291 19.86 11.60 -12.47
N ASN A 292 20.18 12.41 -13.48
CA ASN A 292 21.58 12.70 -13.82
C ASN A 292 21.91 14.17 -13.48
N PRO A 293 22.64 14.45 -12.39
CA PRO A 293 22.91 15.82 -11.94
C PRO A 293 23.99 16.55 -12.77
N ASN A 294 24.30 16.07 -13.99
CA ASN A 294 25.31 16.65 -14.88
C ASN A 294 24.73 17.06 -16.24
N LEU A 295 23.69 17.88 -16.25
CA LEU A 295 23.33 18.71 -17.40
C LEU A 295 23.10 20.15 -16.91
N THR A 296 24.19 20.91 -16.89
CA THR A 296 24.18 22.37 -17.10
C THR A 296 23.74 22.69 -18.51
#